data_AF-A0A3B1AZ48-F1
#
_entry.id   AF-A0A3B1AZ48-F1
#
_cell.length_a   1.000
_cell.length_b   1.000
_cell.length_c   1.000
_cell.angle_alpha   90.00
_cell.angle_beta   90.00
_cell.angle_gamma   90.00
#
_symmetry.space_group_name_H-M   'P 1'
#
loop_
_entity.id
_entity.type
_entity.pdbx_description
1 polymer ?
#
loop_
_entity_poly.entity_id
_entity_poly.type
_entity_poly.pdbx_seq_one_letter_code
_entity_poly.pdbx_strand_id
1 'polypeptide(L)' 'HKGNKILVASWGVAVSKNPYLSFKFKGAAKGDTITISWNDNKGESATADAKVS' A
#
# COMPACT_ATOMS: atom_id res chain seq x y z
N HIS A 1 -0.21 -9.45 -1.48
CA HIS A 1 -1.17 -10.27 -2.23
C HIS A 1 -0.81 -11.75 -2.08
N LYS A 2 -1.69 -12.59 -1.49
CA LYS A 2 -1.42 -14.03 -1.25
C LYS A 2 -0.06 -14.28 -0.57
N GLY A 3 0.29 -13.46 0.43
CA GLY A 3 1.58 -13.51 1.12
C GLY A 3 2.74 -12.80 0.40
N ASN A 4 2.62 -12.48 -0.89
CA ASN A 4 3.66 -11.80 -1.66
C ASN A 4 3.59 -10.28 -1.51
N LYS A 5 4.75 -9.64 -1.33
CA LYS A 5 4.90 -8.19 -1.42
C LYS A 5 4.80 -7.78 -2.89
N ILE A 6 3.92 -6.83 -3.20
CA ILE A 6 3.74 -6.33 -4.58
C ILE A 6 4.43 -4.97 -4.78
N LEU A 7 4.39 -4.12 -3.76
CA LEU A 7 5.03 -2.82 -3.78
C LEU A 7 5.57 -2.51 -2.39
N VAL A 8 6.79 -1.97 -2.35
CA VAL A 8 7.39 -1.35 -1.18
C VAL A 8 7.85 0.03 -1.62
N ALA A 9 7.45 1.06 -0.89
CA ALA A 9 7.87 2.43 -1.15
C ALA A 9 8.48 3.01 0.13
N SER A 10 9.61 3.71 -0.02
CA SER A 10 10.25 4.46 1.05
C SER A 10 10.15 5.94 0.71
N TRP A 11 9.36 6.68 1.48
CA TRP A 11 9.15 8.10 1.26
C TRP A 11 10.07 8.92 2.15
N GLY A 12 10.72 9.91 1.54
CA GLY A 12 11.52 10.91 2.23
C GLY A 12 10.85 12.28 2.21
N VAL A 13 11.58 13.28 2.69
CA VAL A 13 11.13 14.68 2.79
C VAL A 13 10.66 15.32 1.48
N ALA A 14 10.99 14.73 0.33
CA ALA A 14 10.57 15.19 -0.99
C ALA A 14 9.12 14.84 -1.35
N VAL A 15 8.44 14.00 -0.56
CA VAL A 15 7.02 13.65 -0.75
C VAL A 15 6.13 14.61 0.05
N SER A 16 5.13 15.18 -0.61
CA SER A 16 4.19 16.15 0.00
C SER A 16 3.43 15.59 1.20
N LYS A 17 2.99 16.49 2.10
CA LYS A 17 1.99 16.18 3.13
C LYS A 17 0.72 15.62 2.45
N ASN A 18 0.10 14.60 3.05
CA ASN A 18 -1.04 13.85 2.51
C ASN A 18 -0.76 13.21 1.13
N PRO A 19 0.21 12.28 1.04
CA PRO A 19 0.59 11.66 -0.22
C PRO A 19 -0.54 10.82 -0.81
N TYR A 20 -0.74 10.95 -2.12
CA TYR A 20 -1.56 10.04 -2.91
C TYR A 20 -0.66 9.05 -3.65
N LEU A 21 -0.94 7.75 -3.49
CA LEU A 21 -0.24 6.67 -4.19
C LEU A 21 -1.22 5.92 -5.08
N SER A 22 -0.90 5.84 -6.37
CA SER A 22 -1.58 4.97 -7.32
C SER A 22 -0.55 4.08 -8.00
N PHE A 23 -0.83 2.78 -8.05
CA PHE A 23 0.01 1.81 -8.75
C PHE A 23 -0.88 0.77 -9.43
N LYS A 24 -0.29 0.05 -10.39
CA LYS A 24 -0.94 -1.05 -11.10
C LYS A 24 -0.04 -2.27 -11.01
N PHE A 25 -0.65 -3.44 -10.90
CA PHE A 25 0.04 -4.72 -10.94
C PHE A 25 -0.83 -5.74 -11.67
N LYS A 26 -0.22 -6.81 -12.18
CA LYS A 26 -0.92 -7.91 -12.85
C LYS A 26 -1.05 -9.11 -11.91
N GLY A 27 -2.00 -9.99 -12.20
CA GLY A 27 -2.12 -11.28 -11.52
C GLY A 27 -3.06 -11.31 -10.31
N ALA A 28 -3.80 -10.23 -10.04
CA ALA A 28 -4.94 -10.26 -9.12
C ALA A 28 -6.20 -10.79 -9.83
N ALA A 29 -6.95 -11.64 -9.15
CA ALA A 29 -8.30 -12.02 -9.52
C ALA A 29 -9.33 -11.20 -8.73
N LYS A 30 -10.54 -11.08 -9.28
CA LYS A 30 -11.68 -10.47 -8.59
C LYS A 30 -11.93 -11.18 -7.25
N GLY A 31 -12.12 -10.40 -6.20
CA GLY A 31 -12.34 -10.88 -4.83
C GLY A 31 -11.07 -11.08 -4.01
N ASP A 32 -9.88 -11.06 -4.63
CA ASP A 32 -8.62 -11.17 -3.90
C ASP A 32 -8.44 -9.99 -2.93
N THR A 33 -7.93 -10.28 -1.73
CA THR A 33 -7.61 -9.25 -0.73
C THR A 33 -6.22 -8.67 -0.94
N ILE A 34 -6.14 -7.34 -0.87
CA ILE A 34 -4.92 -6.56 -0.84
C ILE A 34 -4.84 -5.87 0.51
N THR A 35 -3.77 -6.16 1.25
CA THR A 35 -3.45 -5.47 2.50
C THR A 35 -2.45 -4.36 2.20
N ILE A 36 -2.73 -3.16 2.71
CA ILE A 36 -1.89 -1.98 2.64
C ILE A 36 -1.47 -1.65 4.06
N SER A 37 -0.18 -1.40 4.27
CA SER A 37 0.34 -0.94 5.56
C SER A 37 1.35 0.18 5.35
N TRP A 38 1.39 1.10 6.31
CA TRP A 38 2.40 2.16 6.37
C TRP A 38 2.81 2.45 7.81
N ASN A 39 4.00 3.00 7.94
CA ASN A 39 4.52 3.60 9.15
C ASN A 39 5.19 4.93 8.79
N ASP A 40 5.21 5.89 9.72
CA ASP A 40 5.86 7.17 9.51
C ASP A 40 6.97 7.47 10.52
N ASN A 41 7.62 8.62 10.35
CA ASN A 41 8.70 9.08 11.21
C ASN A 41 8.22 9.68 12.54
N LYS A 42 6.91 9.79 12.77
CA LYS A 42 6.30 10.20 14.03
C LYS A 42 5.86 9.00 14.88
N GLY A 43 6.06 7.78 14.38
CA GLY A 43 5.67 6.54 15.04
C GLY A 43 4.22 6.15 14.77
N GLU A 44 3.52 6.85 13.87
CA GLU A 44 2.18 6.47 13.45
C GLU A 44 2.26 5.32 12.45
N SER A 45 1.23 4.48 12.44
CA SER A 45 1.08 3.42 11.46
C SER A 45 -0.39 3.09 11.26
N ALA A 46 -0.73 2.53 10.09
CA ALA A 46 -2.05 1.98 9.85
C ALA A 46 -1.97 0.78 8.92
N THR A 47 -3.00 -0.06 8.98
CA THR A 47 -3.22 -1.18 8.06
C THR A 47 -4.66 -1.16 7.58
N ALA A 48 -4.86 -1.42 6.29
CA ALA A 48 -6.19 -1.49 5.67
C ALA A 48 -6.23 -2.62 4.65
N ASP A 49 -7.38 -3.28 4.55
CA ASP A 49 -7.66 -4.30 3.54
C ASP A 49 -8.64 -3.77 2.49
N ALA A 50 -8.37 -4.12 1.24
CA ALA A 50 -9.25 -3.83 0.11
C ALA A 50 -9.45 -5.09 -0.74
N LYS A 51 -10.67 -5.26 -1.29
CA LYS A 51 -10.95 -6.34 -2.24
C LYS A 51 -10.81 -5.84 -3.67
N VAL A 52 -10.20 -6.66 -4.51
CA VAL A 52 -10.15 -6.43 -5.96
C VAL A 52 -11.57 -6.60 -6.52
N SER A 53 -12.09 -5.57 -7.19
CA SER A 53 -13.46 -5.52 -7.74
C SER A 53 -13.61 -6.19 -9.10
#